data_AF-A0A9C9YWN3-F1
#
_entry.id   AF-A0A9C9YWN3-F1
#
_cell.length_a   1.000
_cell.length_b   1.000
_cell.length_c   1.000
_cell.angle_alpha   90.00
_cell.angle_beta   90.00
_cell.angle_gamma   90.00
#
_symmetry.space_group_name_H-M   'P 1'
#
loop_
_entity.id
_entity.type
_entity.pdbx_description
1 polymer ?
#
loop_
_entity_poly.entity_id
_entity_poly.type
_entity_poly.pdbx_seq_one_letter_code
_entity_poly.pdbx_strand_id
1 'polypeptide(L)' 'MARTPSTMQELGSPAPDFSLPEPLTGQQVSLADFEGEPLLVVFMCNHCPYVLHIIDEFAA' A
#
# COMPACT_ATOMS: atom_id res chain seq x y z
N MET A 1 -5.19 -7.23 -17.16
CA MET A 1 -4.66 -5.85 -17.23
C MET A 1 -5.72 -4.90 -16.69
N ALA A 2 -5.32 -3.80 -16.05
CA ALA A 2 -6.26 -2.81 -15.52
C ALA A 2 -7.12 -2.24 -16.67
N ARG A 3 -8.43 -2.11 -16.46
CA ARG A 3 -9.33 -1.53 -17.47
C ARG A 3 -9.13 -0.02 -17.63
N THR A 4 -8.64 0.62 -16.56
CA THR A 4 -8.28 2.04 -16.52
C THR A 4 -6.85 2.14 -16.01
N PRO A 5 -5.92 2.74 -16.78
CA PRO A 5 -4.58 3.04 -16.31
C PRO A 5 -4.60 3.98 -15.12
N SER A 6 -3.63 3.82 -14.21
CA SER A 6 -3.42 4.74 -13.09
C SER A 6 -2.87 6.08 -13.57
N THR A 7 -3.33 7.17 -12.95
CA THR A 7 -2.75 8.51 -13.12
C THR A 7 -1.63 8.68 -12.10
N MET A 8 -0.43 9.03 -12.56
CA MET A 8 0.68 9.33 -11.67
C MET A 8 0.44 10.66 -10.97
N GLN A 9 0.57 10.66 -9.64
CA GLN A 9 0.63 11.89 -8.84
C GLN A 9 2.03 12.51 -8.97
N GLU A 10 2.12 13.82 -8.84
CA GLU A 10 3.42 14.52 -8.86
C GLU A 10 4.30 14.09 -7.68
N LEU A 11 5.56 13.78 -7.95
CA LEU A 11 6.51 13.40 -6.92
C LEU A 11 6.76 14.57 -5.96
N GLY A 12 6.90 14.26 -4.67
CA GLY A 12 7.03 15.26 -3.61
C GLY A 12 5.68 15.80 -3.10
N SER A 13 4.55 15.42 -3.72
CA SER A 13 3.24 15.65 -3.10
C SER A 13 3.16 14.94 -1.75
N PRO A 14 2.51 15.53 -0.72
CA PRO A 14 2.28 14.84 0.53
C PRO A 14 1.49 13.55 0.30
N ALA A 15 1.84 12.50 1.04
CA ALA A 15 1.09 11.26 1.00
C ALA A 15 -0.36 11.52 1.47
N PRO A 16 -1.38 11.01 0.76
CA PRO A 16 -2.76 11.10 1.22
C PRO A 16 -2.91 10.42 2.58
N ASP A 17 -3.66 11.06 3.48
CA ASP A 17 -3.98 10.45 4.77
C ASP A 17 -4.83 9.18 4.58
N PHE A 18 -4.62 8.20 5.45
CA PHE A 18 -5.38 6.96 5.47
C PHE A 18 -5.52 6.43 6.89
N SER A 19 -6.60 5.70 7.13
CA SER A 19 -6.78 4.85 8.30
C SER A 19 -7.52 3.60 7.86
N LEU A 20 -6.80 2.48 7.77
CA LEU A 20 -7.29 1.22 7.20
C LEU A 20 -7.21 0.11 8.25
N PRO A 21 -8.18 -0.81 8.27
CA PRO A 21 -8.11 -1.97 9.16
C PRO A 21 -7.05 -2.95 8.66
N GLU A 22 -6.17 -3.38 9.56
CA GLU A 22 -5.29 -4.51 9.35
C GLU A 22 -6.13 -5.80 9.28
N PRO A 23 -6.03 -6.61 8.20
CA PRO A 23 -6.96 -7.71 7.97
C PRO A 23 -6.96 -8.85 9.02
N LEU A 24 -5.85 -9.11 9.71
CA LEU A 24 -5.74 -10.23 10.66
C LEU A 24 -6.30 -9.90 12.04
N THR A 25 -6.11 -8.67 12.50
CA THR A 25 -6.41 -8.22 13.87
C THR A 25 -7.58 -7.24 13.93
N GLY A 26 -7.90 -6.58 12.80
CA GLY A 26 -8.87 -5.50 12.74
C GLY A 26 -8.39 -4.19 13.39
N GLN A 27 -7.12 -4.10 13.80
CA GLN A 27 -6.56 -2.85 14.31
C GLN A 27 -6.47 -1.81 13.19
N GLN A 28 -6.78 -0.56 13.51
CA GLN A 28 -6.60 0.54 12.55
C GLN A 28 -5.11 0.87 12.43
N VAL A 29 -4.64 0.95 11.20
CA VAL A 29 -3.30 1.44 10.84
C VAL A 29 -3.48 2.71 10.02
N SER A 30 -2.80 3.77 10.40
CA SER A 30 -2.89 5.09 9.81
C SER A 30 -1.53 5.61 9.33
N LEU A 31 -1.55 6.63 8.48
CA LEU A 31 -0.33 7.31 8.05
C LEU A 31 0.41 7.93 9.25
N ALA A 32 -0.33 8.45 10.22
CA ALA A 32 0.22 9.11 11.41
C ALA A 32 0.99 8.15 12.34
N ASP A 33 0.74 6.84 12.25
CA ASP A 33 1.45 5.85 13.07
C ASP A 33 2.93 5.69 12.70
N PHE A 34 3.34 6.21 11.54
CA PHE A 34 4.70 6.13 10.99
C PHE A 34 5.41 7.49 10.91
N GLU A 35 4.98 8.48 11.72
CA GLU A 35 5.59 9.81 11.71
C GLU A 35 7.09 9.76 12.01
N GLY A 36 7.89 10.37 11.12
CA GLY A 36 9.35 10.40 11.25
C GLY A 36 10.07 9.17 10.69
N GLU A 37 9.34 8.18 10.16
CA GLU A 37 9.91 6.97 9.57
C GLU A 37 9.64 6.91 8.05
N PRO A 38 10.58 6.36 7.26
CA PRO A 38 10.32 6.10 5.84
C PRO A 38 9.27 4.98 5.70
N LEU A 39 8.19 5.26 4.97
CA LEU A 39 7.09 4.33 4.74
C LEU A 39 6.97 3.97 3.25
N LEU A 40 6.85 2.67 2.97
CA LEU A 40 6.48 2.16 1.65
C LEU A 40 5.01 1.72 1.66
N VAL A 41 4.17 2.35 0.83
CA VAL A 41 2.77 1.96 0.64
C VAL A 41 2.59 1.33 -0.74
N VAL A 42 2.07 0.10 -0.78
CA VAL A 42 1.86 -0.66 -2.02
C VAL A 42 0.39 -0.97 -2.20
N PHE A 43 -0.19 -0.54 -3.31
CA PHE A 43 -1.55 -0.93 -3.72
C PHE A 43 -1.48 -2.21 -4.53
N MET A 44 -1.81 -3.34 -3.89
CA MET A 44 -1.81 -4.66 -4.53
C MET A 44 -3.10 -5.42 -4.25
N CYS A 45 -3.34 -6.44 -5.07
CA CYS A 45 -4.51 -7.30 -4.93
C CYS A 45 -4.09 -8.74 -4.65
N ASN A 46 -4.63 -9.31 -3.57
CA ASN A 46 -4.26 -10.65 -3.07
C ASN A 46 -4.66 -11.81 -4.00
N HIS A 47 -5.50 -11.58 -5.00
CA HIS A 47 -5.88 -12.60 -5.99
C HIS A 47 -5.13 -12.47 -7.32
N CYS A 48 -4.25 -11.46 -7.48
CA CYS A 48 -3.51 -11.28 -8.71
C CYS A 48 -2.35 -12.29 -8.80
N PRO A 49 -2.28 -13.15 -9.84
CA PRO A 49 -1.19 -14.12 -9.97
C PRO A 49 0.21 -13.48 -9.94
N TYR A 50 0.34 -12.30 -10.55
CA TYR A 50 1.57 -11.53 -10.50
C TYR A 50 2.00 -11.17 -9.06
N VAL A 51 1.05 -10.75 -8.21
CA VAL A 51 1.32 -10.40 -6.81
C VAL A 51 1.73 -11.64 -6.02
N LEU A 52 1.04 -12.77 -6.22
CA LEU A 52 1.39 -14.05 -5.59
C LEU A 52 2.83 -14.48 -5.89
N HIS A 53 3.37 -14.13 -7.05
CA HIS A 53 4.75 -14.46 -7.43
C HIS A 53 5.81 -13.52 -6.86
N ILE A 54 5.45 -12.31 -6.42
CA ILE A 54 6.43 -11.30 -5.94
C ILE A 54 6.27 -10.97 -4.45
N ILE A 55 5.28 -11.56 -3.76
CA ILE A 55 4.94 -11.17 -2.39
C ILE A 55 6.09 -11.41 -1.40
N ASP A 56 6.91 -12.43 -1.64
CA ASP A 56 8.05 -12.77 -0.79
C ASP A 56 9.12 -11.65 -0.76
N GLU A 57 9.22 -10.84 -1.82
CA GLU A 57 10.13 -9.68 -1.86
C GLU A 57 9.66 -8.52 -0.97
N PHE A 58 8.39 -8.51 -0.57
CA PHE A 58 7.80 -7.49 0.31
C PHE A 58 7.65 -7.95 1.76
N ALA A 59 7.54 -9.26 2.00
CA ALA A 59 7.25 -9.83 3.31
C ALA A 59 8.52 -10.20 4.13
N ALA A 60 9.70 -9.88 3.61
CA ALA A 60 11.01 -10.19 4.20
C ALA A 60 11.40 -9.27 5.37
#